data_AF-A0A2V8VI85-F1
#
_entry.id   AF-A0A2V8VI85-F1
#
_cell.length_a   1.000
_cell.length_b   1.000
_cell.length_c   1.000
_cell.angle_alpha   90.00
_cell.angle_beta   90.00
_cell.angle_gamma   90.00
#
_symmetry.space_group_name_H-M   'P 1'
#
loop_
_entity.id
_entity.type
_entity.pdbx_description
1 polymer ?
#
loop_
_entity_poly.entity_id
_entity_poly.type
_entity_poly.pdbx_seq_one_letter_code
_entity_poly.pdbx_strand_id
1 'polypeptide(L)'
;MAKQFGVGDDALAGLHDPASHPFPPDQKAALQFADAMTNGPGQVPDPVFGELRRHFNEPQIVEIACVVGLFNYFNRFNNALHVEITLMDPDILVRRIEEAAAGSAIPLSDLCDRVAGILKEGRRYARVEISRRQDETKATGGEIVVPIRASGKVVGVITAESDRKEAFDDEERSLVERVAAVLAPRIA
;
A
#
# COMPACT_ATOMS: atom_id res chain seq x y z
N MET A 1 5.91 -0.75 -7.20
CA MET A 1 7.15 -0.56 -7.99
C MET A 1 7.51 -1.79 -8.83
N ALA A 2 7.82 -2.97 -8.26
CA ALA A 2 8.26 -4.14 -9.05
C ALA A 2 7.37 -4.53 -10.26
N LYS A 3 6.04 -4.50 -10.10
CA LYS A 3 5.09 -4.75 -11.21
C LYS A 3 5.23 -3.76 -12.39
N GLN A 4 5.57 -2.50 -12.12
CA GLN A 4 5.77 -1.47 -13.15
C GLN A 4 6.98 -1.78 -14.05
N PHE A 5 7.93 -2.57 -13.53
CA PHE A 5 9.09 -3.05 -14.27
C PHE A 5 8.89 -4.46 -14.85
N GLY A 6 7.65 -4.98 -14.87
CA GLY A 6 7.30 -6.24 -15.52
C GLY A 6 7.53 -7.50 -14.67
N VAL A 7 7.76 -7.37 -13.35
CA VAL A 7 7.85 -8.53 -12.46
C VAL A 7 6.46 -9.18 -12.34
N GLY A 8 6.37 -10.46 -12.70
CA GLY A 8 5.13 -11.24 -12.64
C GLY A 8 4.68 -11.57 -11.22
N ASP A 9 3.38 -11.84 -11.05
CA ASP A 9 2.77 -12.11 -9.75
C ASP A 9 3.34 -13.35 -9.05
N ASP A 10 3.70 -14.38 -9.83
CA ASP A 10 4.31 -15.62 -9.32
C ASP A 10 5.68 -15.36 -8.65
N ALA A 11 6.54 -14.59 -9.31
CA ALA A 11 7.82 -14.17 -8.76
C ALA A 11 7.66 -13.30 -7.50
N LEU A 12 6.66 -12.42 -7.47
CA LEU A 12 6.36 -11.61 -6.27
C LEU A 12 5.89 -12.48 -5.10
N ALA A 13 5.02 -13.46 -5.35
CA ALA A 13 4.60 -14.41 -4.33
C ALA A 13 5.80 -15.23 -3.80
N GLY A 14 6.72 -15.59 -4.69
CA GLY A 14 7.95 -16.31 -4.36
C GLY A 14 8.91 -15.57 -3.43
N LEU A 15 8.84 -14.23 -3.33
CA LEU A 15 9.73 -13.45 -2.47
C LEU A 15 9.51 -13.69 -0.97
N HIS A 16 8.33 -14.21 -0.56
CA HIS A 16 8.08 -14.55 0.84
C HIS A 16 8.87 -15.77 1.31
N ASP A 17 9.17 -16.69 0.40
CA ASP A 17 10.04 -17.84 0.63
C ASP A 17 10.91 -18.12 -0.61
N PRO A 18 11.99 -17.35 -0.81
CA PRO A 18 12.84 -17.47 -1.99
C PRO A 18 13.55 -18.82 -2.10
N ALA A 19 13.64 -19.58 -1.00
CA ALA A 19 14.28 -20.88 -1.01
C ALA A 19 13.42 -21.93 -1.73
N SER A 20 12.09 -21.85 -1.59
CA SER A 20 11.12 -22.78 -2.19
C SER A 20 10.64 -22.39 -3.59
N HIS A 21 10.77 -21.12 -3.97
CA HIS A 21 10.41 -20.65 -5.31
C HIS A 21 11.53 -20.91 -6.35
N PRO A 22 11.20 -21.32 -7.60
CA PRO A 22 12.18 -21.61 -8.64
C PRO A 22 12.71 -20.34 -9.32
N PHE A 23 13.31 -19.42 -8.55
CA PHE A 23 14.01 -18.28 -9.12
C PHE A 23 15.21 -18.74 -9.99
N PRO A 24 15.52 -18.01 -11.06
CA PRO A 24 16.77 -18.17 -11.79
C PRO A 24 18.00 -18.18 -10.85
N PRO A 25 19.06 -18.96 -11.16
CA PRO A 25 20.20 -19.14 -10.25
C PRO A 25 20.88 -17.83 -9.82
N ASP A 26 21.04 -16.90 -10.75
CA ASP A 26 21.59 -15.55 -10.51
C ASP A 26 20.72 -14.74 -9.56
N GLN A 27 19.40 -14.74 -9.76
CA GLN A 27 18.45 -14.06 -8.88
C GLN A 27 18.42 -14.69 -7.50
N LYS A 28 18.47 -16.03 -7.41
CA LYS A 28 18.53 -16.73 -6.13
C LYS A 28 19.79 -16.36 -5.34
N ALA A 29 20.95 -16.28 -6.00
CA ALA A 29 22.19 -15.84 -5.37
C ALA A 29 22.10 -14.39 -4.87
N ALA A 30 21.51 -13.49 -5.67
CA ALA A 30 21.29 -12.10 -5.26
C ALA A 30 20.34 -11.97 -4.05
N LEU A 31 19.25 -12.76 -4.01
CA LEU A 31 18.30 -12.79 -2.89
C LEU A 31 18.95 -13.33 -1.62
N GLN A 32 19.73 -14.41 -1.70
CA GLN A 32 20.48 -14.95 -0.56
C GLN A 32 21.51 -13.95 -0.02
N PHE A 33 22.19 -13.24 -0.91
CA PHE A 33 23.10 -12.17 -0.54
C PHE A 33 22.38 -11.01 0.17
N ALA A 34 21.22 -10.59 -0.35
CA ALA A 34 20.39 -9.57 0.27
C ALA A 34 19.91 -9.98 1.68
N ASP A 35 19.49 -11.23 1.86
CA ASP A 35 19.12 -11.79 3.17
C ASP A 35 20.30 -11.75 4.15
N ALA A 36 21.48 -12.19 3.71
CA ALA A 36 22.68 -12.19 4.54
C ALA A 36 23.11 -10.78 4.97
N MET A 37 23.04 -9.79 4.07
CA MET A 37 23.32 -8.39 4.39
C MET A 37 22.29 -7.77 5.34
N THR A 38 21.05 -8.26 5.33
CA THR A 38 19.93 -7.67 6.08
C THR A 38 19.80 -8.26 7.48
N ASN A 39 19.90 -9.58 7.59
CA ASN A 39 19.66 -10.33 8.81
C ASN A 39 20.95 -10.82 9.50
N GLY A 40 22.10 -10.73 8.84
CA GLY A 40 23.39 -11.20 9.36
C GLY A 40 23.99 -10.29 10.44
N PRO A 41 24.97 -10.80 11.22
CA PRO A 41 25.64 -10.06 12.30
C PRO A 41 26.63 -8.98 11.82
N GLY A 42 26.61 -8.64 10.52
CA GLY A 42 27.45 -7.58 9.93
C GLY A 42 28.39 -8.05 8.82
N GLN A 43 28.70 -9.35 8.72
CA GLN A 43 29.50 -9.91 7.62
C GLN A 43 28.70 -10.96 6.84
N VAL A 44 28.71 -10.84 5.51
CA VAL A 44 28.13 -11.85 4.61
C VAL A 44 29.01 -13.10 4.62
N PRO A 45 28.45 -14.32 4.81
CA PRO A 45 29.24 -15.55 4.79
C PRO A 45 29.95 -15.79 3.45
N ASP A 46 31.19 -16.27 3.48
CA ASP A 46 31.99 -16.55 2.28
C ASP A 46 31.29 -17.44 1.25
N PRO A 47 30.55 -18.51 1.62
CA PRO A 47 29.82 -19.32 0.64
C PRO A 47 28.75 -18.52 -0.12
N VAL A 48 28.08 -17.59 0.55
CA VAL A 48 27.04 -16.73 -0.06
C VAL A 48 27.68 -15.74 -1.02
N PHE A 49 28.78 -15.10 -0.60
CA PHE A 49 29.53 -14.19 -1.46
C PHE A 49 30.15 -14.92 -2.66
N GLY A 50 30.68 -16.12 -2.43
CA GLY A 50 31.25 -16.99 -3.45
C GLY A 50 30.24 -17.38 -4.52
N GLU A 51 29.01 -17.75 -4.12
CA GLU A 51 27.93 -18.05 -5.06
C GLU A 51 27.55 -16.81 -5.88
N LEU A 52 27.41 -15.64 -5.26
CA LEU A 52 27.12 -14.39 -5.97
C LEU A 52 28.16 -14.07 -7.06
N ARG A 53 29.45 -14.27 -6.77
CA ARG A 53 30.55 -14.09 -7.72
C ARG A 53 30.51 -15.04 -8.93
N ARG A 54 29.75 -16.13 -8.88
CA ARG A 54 29.57 -17.02 -10.04
C ARG A 54 28.68 -16.39 -11.12
N HIS A 55 27.82 -15.46 -10.73
CA HIS A 55 26.80 -14.86 -11.61
C HIS A 55 27.08 -13.39 -11.93
N PHE A 56 27.74 -12.66 -11.03
CA PHE A 56 27.96 -11.22 -11.15
C PHE A 56 29.44 -10.86 -11.03
N ASN A 57 29.87 -9.87 -11.82
CA ASN A 57 31.20 -9.30 -11.73
C ASN A 57 31.30 -8.30 -10.55
N GLU A 58 32.51 -7.87 -10.20
CA GLU A 58 32.72 -7.01 -9.02
C GLU A 58 31.93 -5.68 -9.06
N PRO A 59 31.90 -4.93 -10.18
CA PRO A 59 31.03 -3.75 -10.29
C PRO A 59 29.55 -4.06 -10.04
N GLN A 60 29.01 -5.14 -10.61
CA GLN A 60 27.62 -5.53 -10.42
C GLN A 60 27.33 -5.92 -8.95
N ILE A 61 28.27 -6.60 -8.29
CA ILE A 61 28.14 -6.94 -6.86
C ILE A 61 28.10 -5.67 -6.00
N VAL A 62 28.93 -4.67 -6.33
CA VAL A 62 28.90 -3.38 -5.65
C VAL A 62 27.56 -2.69 -5.84
N GLU A 63 27.00 -2.68 -7.06
CA GLU A 63 25.67 -2.13 -7.33
C GLU A 63 24.57 -2.85 -6.53
N ILE A 64 24.58 -4.18 -6.51
CA ILE A 64 23.64 -4.99 -5.70
C ILE A 64 23.77 -4.62 -4.22
N ALA A 65 24.99 -4.57 -3.68
CA ALA A 65 25.24 -4.22 -2.29
C ALA A 65 24.78 -2.79 -1.95
N CYS A 66 24.95 -1.84 -2.88
CA CYS A 66 24.46 -0.47 -2.73
C CYS A 66 22.93 -0.42 -2.64
N VAL A 67 22.22 -1.16 -3.51
CA VAL A 67 20.75 -1.23 -3.47
C VAL A 67 20.27 -1.84 -2.15
N VAL A 68 20.84 -2.98 -1.75
CA VAL A 68 20.49 -3.64 -0.47
C VAL A 68 20.77 -2.70 0.70
N GLY A 69 21.95 -2.08 0.73
CA GLY A 69 22.36 -1.13 1.77
C GLY A 69 21.44 0.08 1.89
N LEU A 70 21.03 0.65 0.75
CA LEU A 70 20.13 1.80 0.71
C LEU A 70 18.76 1.47 1.32
N PHE A 71 18.16 0.34 0.95
CA PHE A 71 16.87 -0.07 1.54
C PHE A 71 17.01 -0.46 3.02
N ASN A 72 18.15 -1.05 3.39
CA ASN A 72 18.48 -1.33 4.78
C ASN A 72 18.65 -0.06 5.63
N TYR A 73 19.16 1.02 5.05
CA TYR A 73 19.17 2.34 5.69
C TYR A 73 17.75 2.90 5.80
N PHE A 74 17.00 2.96 4.70
CA PHE A 74 15.63 3.51 4.69
C PHE A 74 14.72 2.79 5.69
N ASN A 75 14.78 1.46 5.73
CA ASN A 75 13.96 0.67 6.67
C ASN A 75 14.31 0.99 8.12
N ARG A 76 15.60 1.09 8.47
CA ARG A 76 16.01 1.42 9.85
C ARG A 76 15.67 2.86 10.23
N PHE A 77 15.88 3.80 9.31
CA PHE A 77 15.53 5.20 9.48
C PHE A 77 14.01 5.36 9.70
N ASN A 78 13.19 4.77 8.83
CA ASN A 78 11.74 4.82 8.93
C ASN A 78 11.24 4.16 10.22
N ASN A 79 11.77 2.99 10.57
CA ASN A 79 11.40 2.29 11.81
C ASN A 79 11.77 3.11 13.07
N ALA A 80 12.95 3.73 13.09
CA ALA A 80 13.43 4.50 14.25
C ALA A 80 12.63 5.79 14.48
N LEU A 81 12.17 6.42 13.39
CA LEU A 81 11.39 7.65 13.44
C LEU A 81 9.88 7.40 13.48
N HIS A 82 9.45 6.13 13.50
CA HIS A 82 8.04 5.75 13.33
C HIS A 82 7.40 6.43 12.11
N VAL A 83 8.18 6.61 11.03
CA VAL A 83 7.67 7.16 9.78
C VAL A 83 6.56 6.24 9.33
N GLU A 84 5.38 6.83 9.21
CA GLU A 84 4.24 6.09 8.77
C GLU A 84 4.43 5.66 7.34
N ILE A 85 4.14 4.38 7.11
CA ILE A 85 4.03 3.87 5.76
C ILE A 85 2.95 4.73 5.10
N THR A 86 3.29 5.46 4.05
CA THR A 86 2.31 6.03 3.14
C THR A 86 1.58 4.86 2.51
N LEU A 87 0.48 4.48 3.14
CA LEU A 87 -0.21 3.25 2.88
C LEU A 87 -1.05 3.43 1.61
N MET A 88 -0.56 2.76 0.57
CA MET A 88 -1.08 2.70 -0.79
C MET A 88 -1.09 4.03 -1.55
N ASP A 89 -0.52 3.94 -2.75
CA ASP A 89 -0.81 4.84 -3.86
C ASP A 89 -2.35 5.04 -3.95
N PRO A 90 -2.84 6.31 -3.92
CA PRO A 90 -4.25 6.64 -4.06
C PRO A 90 -4.93 5.89 -5.22
N ASP A 91 -4.23 5.68 -6.33
CA ASP A 91 -4.76 5.02 -7.51
C ASP A 91 -5.00 3.52 -7.30
N ILE A 92 -4.12 2.86 -6.53
CA ILE A 92 -4.32 1.46 -6.15
C ILE A 92 -5.52 1.31 -5.24
N LEU A 93 -5.72 2.27 -4.32
CA LEU A 93 -6.85 2.26 -3.39
C LEU A 93 -8.18 2.43 -4.14
N VAL A 94 -8.25 3.42 -5.03
CA VAL A 94 -9.43 3.66 -5.86
C VAL A 94 -9.74 2.44 -6.73
N ARG A 95 -8.73 1.84 -7.37
CA ARG A 95 -8.93 0.63 -8.19
C ARG A 95 -9.50 -0.55 -7.39
N ARG A 96 -9.01 -0.81 -6.17
CA ARG A 96 -9.58 -1.86 -5.30
C ARG A 96 -11.05 -1.60 -4.97
N ILE A 97 -11.41 -0.32 -4.79
CA ILE A 97 -12.79 0.09 -4.52
C ILE A 97 -13.66 -0.06 -5.77
N GLU A 98 -13.16 0.31 -6.95
CA GLU A 98 -13.84 0.09 -8.23
C GLU A 98 -14.11 -1.40 -8.46
N GLU A 99 -13.12 -2.27 -8.22
CA GLU A 99 -13.26 -3.72 -8.31
C GLU A 99 -14.30 -4.27 -7.31
N ALA A 100 -14.33 -3.74 -6.08
CA ALA A 100 -15.34 -4.09 -5.09
C ALA A 100 -16.75 -3.61 -5.50
N ALA A 101 -16.85 -2.40 -6.07
CA ALA A 101 -18.08 -1.77 -6.52
C ALA A 101 -18.58 -2.31 -7.87
N ALA A 102 -17.75 -3.02 -8.65
CA ALA A 102 -18.16 -3.69 -9.88
C ALA A 102 -18.96 -4.99 -9.60
N GLY A 103 -18.81 -5.58 -8.41
CA GLY A 103 -19.58 -6.75 -7.98
C GLY A 103 -21.07 -6.43 -7.86
N SER A 104 -21.91 -7.06 -8.68
CA SER A 104 -23.36 -6.78 -8.77
C SER A 104 -24.21 -7.45 -7.69
N ALA A 105 -23.65 -8.36 -6.90
CA ALA A 105 -24.43 -9.25 -6.02
C ALA A 105 -24.41 -8.88 -4.52
N ILE A 106 -23.65 -7.86 -4.11
CA ILE A 106 -23.55 -7.48 -2.69
C ILE A 106 -24.57 -6.41 -2.30
N PRO A 107 -25.24 -6.54 -1.14
CA PRO A 107 -26.05 -5.47 -0.54
C PRO A 107 -25.26 -4.16 -0.41
N LEU A 108 -25.96 -3.03 -0.47
CA LEU A 108 -25.32 -1.72 -0.37
C LEU A 108 -24.63 -1.50 0.99
N SER A 109 -25.21 -2.01 2.08
CA SER A 109 -24.57 -2.00 3.40
C SER A 109 -23.19 -2.67 3.36
N ASP A 110 -23.12 -3.85 2.77
CA ASP A 110 -21.92 -4.67 2.73
C ASP A 110 -20.86 -4.05 1.81
N LEU A 111 -21.29 -3.39 0.73
CA LEU A 111 -20.40 -2.58 -0.11
C LEU A 111 -19.83 -1.40 0.69
N CYS A 112 -20.67 -0.65 1.41
CA CYS A 112 -20.23 0.46 2.24
C CYS A 112 -19.21 0.01 3.31
N ASP A 113 -19.53 -1.07 4.03
CA ASP A 113 -18.64 -1.64 5.06
C ASP A 113 -17.30 -2.09 4.47
N ARG A 114 -17.33 -2.72 3.28
CA ARG A 114 -16.12 -3.13 2.58
C ARG A 114 -15.26 -1.94 2.14
N VAL A 115 -15.87 -0.88 1.61
CA VAL A 115 -15.14 0.33 1.20
C VAL A 115 -14.57 1.06 2.41
N ALA A 116 -15.32 1.18 3.50
CA ALA A 116 -14.83 1.70 4.77
C ALA A 116 -13.64 0.86 5.30
N GLY A 117 -13.71 -0.46 5.18
CA GLY A 117 -12.61 -1.37 5.48
C GLY A 117 -11.35 -1.10 4.65
N ILE A 118 -11.48 -0.94 3.32
CA ILE A 118 -10.35 -0.63 2.43
C ILE A 118 -9.69 0.71 2.80
N LEU A 119 -10.49 1.73 3.06
CA LEU A 119 -10.00 3.05 3.50
C LEU A 119 -9.28 2.95 4.86
N LYS A 120 -9.76 2.10 5.77
CA LYS A 120 -9.17 1.88 7.10
C LYS A 120 -7.92 0.98 7.09
N GLU A 121 -7.84 -0.02 6.20
CA GLU A 121 -6.70 -0.94 6.06
C GLU A 121 -5.39 -0.20 5.78
N GLY A 122 -5.47 0.91 5.04
CA GLY A 122 -4.36 1.82 4.83
C GLY A 122 -3.99 2.66 6.07
N ARG A 123 -4.50 2.35 7.26
CA ARG A 123 -4.30 3.02 8.57
C ARG A 123 -4.28 4.55 8.59
N ARG A 124 -4.73 5.23 7.53
CA ARG A 124 -4.83 6.70 7.44
C ARG A 124 -6.01 7.23 8.26
N TYR A 125 -7.05 6.42 8.43
CA TYR A 125 -8.27 6.81 9.15
C TYR A 125 -8.50 5.89 10.35
N ALA A 126 -8.78 6.48 11.50
CA ALA A 126 -9.18 5.78 12.72
C ALA A 126 -10.60 5.19 12.57
N ARG A 127 -11.49 5.94 11.92
CA ARG A 127 -12.87 5.54 11.61
C ARG A 127 -13.27 6.05 10.22
N VAL A 128 -14.04 5.23 9.51
CA VAL A 128 -14.68 5.62 8.23
C VAL A 128 -16.12 5.16 8.28
N GLU A 129 -17.05 6.04 7.94
CA GLU A 129 -18.48 5.78 7.91
C GLU A 129 -19.08 6.28 6.59
N ILE A 130 -19.97 5.50 6.00
CA ILE A 130 -20.65 5.84 4.75
C ILE A 130 -22.16 5.76 4.99
N SER A 131 -22.85 6.88 4.90
CA SER A 131 -24.27 6.98 5.29
C SER A 131 -25.11 7.68 4.22
N ARG A 132 -26.42 7.41 4.21
CA ARG A 132 -27.41 8.03 3.31
C ARG A 132 -28.00 9.36 3.83
N ARG A 133 -27.64 9.80 5.05
CA ARG A 133 -28.22 11.00 5.70
C ARG A 133 -27.13 11.93 6.24
N GLN A 134 -27.35 13.24 6.08
CA GLN A 134 -26.63 14.30 6.80
C GLN A 134 -26.99 14.22 8.28
N ASP A 135 -26.13 13.62 9.10
CA ASP A 135 -25.80 14.26 10.36
C ASP A 135 -24.61 15.17 10.05
N GLU A 136 -24.87 16.47 9.98
CA GLU A 136 -23.82 17.49 9.87
C GLU A 136 -23.07 17.56 11.22
N THR A 137 -22.36 16.50 11.60
CA THR A 137 -21.34 16.63 12.64
C THR A 137 -20.25 17.54 12.09
N LYS A 138 -19.99 18.63 12.82
CA LYS A 138 -18.99 19.63 12.44
C LYS A 138 -17.64 18.95 12.29
N ALA A 139 -17.11 18.94 11.06
CA ALA A 139 -15.74 18.55 10.78
C ALA A 139 -14.79 19.25 11.77
N THR A 140 -14.09 18.46 12.58
CA THR A 140 -13.01 18.92 13.44
C THR A 140 -11.66 18.74 12.72
N GLY A 141 -10.55 19.24 13.26
CA GLY A 141 -9.22 19.07 12.63
C GLY A 141 -8.79 17.60 12.44
N GLY A 142 -9.49 16.64 13.05
CA GLY A 142 -9.31 15.20 12.86
C GLY A 142 -10.45 14.55 12.07
N GLU A 143 -11.23 15.27 11.28
CA GLU A 143 -12.35 14.70 10.52
C GLU A 143 -12.52 15.38 9.15
N ILE A 144 -12.78 14.59 8.10
CA ILE A 144 -13.30 15.09 6.83
C ILE A 144 -14.66 14.48 6.52
N VAL A 145 -15.49 15.31 5.92
CA VAL A 145 -16.83 14.95 5.46
C VAL A 145 -16.89 15.24 3.96
N VAL A 146 -17.12 14.19 3.17
CA VAL A 146 -17.14 14.24 1.70
C VAL A 146 -18.49 13.79 1.18
N PRO A 147 -19.22 14.65 0.44
CA PRO A 147 -20.54 14.31 -0.08
C PRO A 147 -20.44 13.36 -1.27
N ILE A 148 -21.28 12.33 -1.28
CA ILE A 148 -21.49 11.47 -2.44
C ILE A 148 -22.57 12.11 -3.31
N ARG A 149 -22.21 12.47 -4.55
CA ARG A 149 -23.08 13.19 -5.47
C ARG A 149 -23.43 12.35 -6.69
N ALA A 150 -24.72 12.21 -6.97
CA ALA A 150 -25.24 11.61 -8.20
C ALA A 150 -26.19 12.59 -8.89
N SER A 151 -25.98 12.84 -10.19
CA SER A 151 -26.78 13.78 -10.99
C SER A 151 -26.96 15.15 -10.33
N GLY A 152 -25.89 15.67 -9.68
CA GLY A 152 -25.89 16.97 -8.99
C GLY A 152 -26.56 16.99 -7.61
N LYS A 153 -27.18 15.89 -7.16
CA LYS A 153 -27.80 15.77 -5.83
C LYS A 153 -26.89 15.01 -4.87
N VAL A 154 -26.89 15.41 -3.60
CA VAL A 154 -26.21 14.65 -2.54
C VAL A 154 -27.07 13.43 -2.21
N VAL A 155 -26.53 12.24 -2.39
CA VAL A 155 -27.21 10.94 -2.16
C VAL A 155 -26.64 10.16 -0.97
N GLY A 156 -25.50 10.62 -0.45
CA GLY A 156 -24.86 10.07 0.74
C GLY A 156 -23.65 10.90 1.17
N VAL A 157 -22.95 10.46 2.20
CA VAL A 157 -21.77 11.10 2.76
C VAL A 157 -20.75 10.05 3.17
N ILE A 158 -19.47 10.33 2.94
CA ILE A 158 -18.34 9.62 3.54
C ILE A 158 -17.78 10.52 4.64
N THR A 159 -17.71 9.99 5.85
CA THR A 159 -17.05 10.62 6.99
C THR A 159 -15.80 9.81 7.32
N ALA A 160 -14.65 10.45 7.36
CA ALA A 160 -13.40 9.85 7.78
C ALA A 160 -12.84 10.63 8.97
N GLU A 161 -12.54 9.93 10.06
CA GLU A 161 -11.97 10.48 11.29
C GLU A 161 -10.55 9.93 11.48
N SER A 162 -9.69 10.76 12.07
CA SER A 162 -8.34 10.43 12.45
C SER A 162 -8.06 10.88 13.89
N ASP A 163 -7.17 10.16 14.57
CA ASP A 163 -6.67 10.51 15.89
C ASP A 163 -5.62 11.66 15.84
N ARG A 164 -5.22 12.08 14.64
CA ARG A 164 -4.24 13.15 14.41
C ARG A 164 -4.90 14.44 13.92
N LYS A 165 -4.46 15.56 14.50
CA LYS A 165 -5.00 16.91 14.27
C LYS A 165 -4.72 17.51 12.88
N GLU A 166 -3.91 16.86 12.05
CA GLU A 166 -3.53 17.30 10.70
C GLU A 166 -3.48 16.10 9.73
N ALA A 167 -4.37 15.14 9.92
CA ALA A 167 -4.36 13.89 9.15
C ALA A 167 -4.94 13.99 7.73
N PHE A 168 -5.37 15.19 7.32
CA PHE A 168 -6.09 15.39 6.08
C PHE A 168 -5.55 16.61 5.35
N ASP A 169 -4.67 16.35 4.39
CA ASP A 169 -4.24 17.31 3.39
C ASP A 169 -5.16 17.28 2.15
N ASP A 170 -4.79 18.06 1.12
CA ASP A 170 -5.55 18.14 -0.14
C ASP A 170 -5.53 16.81 -0.92
N GLU A 171 -4.49 16.00 -0.78
CA GLU A 171 -4.37 14.68 -1.40
C GLU A 171 -5.33 13.69 -0.74
N GLU A 172 -5.41 13.68 0.60
CA GLU A 172 -6.38 12.86 1.32
C GLU A 172 -7.82 13.23 0.99
N ARG A 173 -8.13 14.53 0.90
CA ARG A 173 -9.47 14.99 0.48
C ARG A 173 -9.79 14.50 -0.93
N SER A 174 -8.86 14.69 -1.87
CA SER A 174 -9.01 14.26 -3.27
C SER A 174 -9.24 12.75 -3.39
N LEU A 175 -8.53 11.94 -2.59
CA LEU A 175 -8.74 10.49 -2.54
C LEU A 175 -10.17 10.14 -2.12
N VAL A 176 -10.67 10.72 -1.02
CA VAL A 176 -12.01 10.41 -0.53
C VAL A 176 -13.09 10.92 -1.51
N GLU A 177 -12.86 12.03 -2.19
CA GLU A 177 -13.75 12.52 -3.27
C GLU A 177 -13.81 11.57 -4.46
N ARG A 178 -12.67 10.99 -4.87
CA ARG A 178 -12.64 9.95 -5.91
C ARG A 178 -13.41 8.71 -5.48
N VAL A 179 -13.28 8.28 -4.23
CA VAL A 179 -14.06 7.16 -3.69
C VAL A 179 -15.56 7.47 -3.66
N ALA A 180 -15.94 8.69 -3.28
CA ALA A 180 -17.33 9.14 -3.34
C ALA A 180 -17.89 9.07 -4.77
N ALA A 181 -17.10 9.44 -5.78
CA ALA A 181 -17.50 9.33 -7.18
C ALA A 181 -17.73 7.87 -7.62
N VAL A 182 -16.90 6.92 -7.15
CA VAL A 182 -17.09 5.48 -7.45
C VAL A 182 -18.37 4.92 -6.83
N LEU A 183 -18.75 5.38 -5.64
CA LEU A 183 -19.95 4.93 -4.95
C LEU A 183 -21.25 5.55 -5.46
N ALA A 184 -21.19 6.74 -6.05
CA ALA A 184 -22.37 7.50 -6.45
C ALA A 184 -23.40 6.70 -7.28
N PRO A 185 -23.01 5.90 -8.31
CA PRO A 185 -23.96 5.13 -9.11
C PRO A 185 -24.64 3.98 -8.35
N ARG A 186 -24.09 3.56 -7.21
CA ARG A 186 -24.61 2.44 -6.40
C ARG A 186 -25.56 2.91 -5.30
N ILE A 187 -25.48 4.18 -4.93
CA ILE A 187 -26.30 4.77 -3.86
C ILE A 187 -27.54 5.47 -4.42
N ALA A 188 -27.42 6.08 -5.61
CA ALA A 188 -28.49 6.77 -6.35
C ALA A 188 -29.60 5.81 -6.80
#